data_AF-A0A7W0DQU1-F1
#
_entry.id   AF-A0A7W0DQU1-F1
#
_cell.length_a   1.000
_cell.length_b   1.000
_cell.length_c   1.000
_cell.angle_alpha   90.00
_cell.angle_beta   90.00
_cell.angle_gamma   90.00
#
_symmetry.space_group_name_H-M   'P 1'
#
loop_
_entity.id
_entity.type
_entity.pdbx_description
1 polymer ?
#
loop_
_entity_poly.entity_id
_entity_poly.type
_entity_poly.pdbx_seq_one_letter_code
_entity_poly.pdbx_strand_id
1 'polypeptide(L)'
;MTTTTQRILDLAAAAPASHDENLALLLREANELYQQGLEGLRPSVAARFAGLSTRDLVAAANAAGMPCDASQDRDELLLLLALAEWEMTPAAMAYSEMAKDAARRGVCLIPEE
;
A
#
# COMPACT_ATOMS: atom_id res chain seq x y z
N MET A 1 13.57 -17.86 0.55
CA MET A 1 12.97 -16.67 -0.07
C MET A 1 12.15 -15.98 0.99
N THR A 2 12.58 -14.80 1.43
CA THR A 2 11.78 -13.95 2.33
C THR A 2 10.62 -13.38 1.52
N THR A 3 9.40 -13.42 2.06
CA THR A 3 8.24 -12.80 1.40
C THR A 3 8.35 -11.28 1.52
N THR A 4 7.76 -10.53 0.60
CA THR A 4 7.68 -9.06 0.66
C THR A 4 7.20 -8.57 2.02
N THR A 5 6.21 -9.26 2.60
CA THR A 5 5.71 -8.99 3.96
C THR A 5 6.81 -9.08 5.02
N GLN A 6 7.55 -10.19 5.08
CA GLN A 6 8.58 -10.37 6.10
C GLN A 6 9.66 -9.28 5.96
N ARG A 7 10.05 -8.95 4.72
CA ARG A 7 11.08 -7.92 4.49
C ARG A 7 10.62 -6.54 4.98
N ILE A 8 9.37 -6.15 4.71
CA ILE A 8 8.82 -4.88 5.22
C ILE A 8 8.78 -4.87 6.76
N LEU A 9 8.39 -5.99 7.39
CA LEU A 9 8.39 -6.11 8.85
C LEU A 9 9.81 -5.98 9.43
N ASP A 10 10.81 -6.58 8.80
CA ASP A 10 12.21 -6.46 9.23
C ASP A 10 12.71 -5.02 9.12
N LEU A 11 12.36 -4.30 8.04
CA LEU A 11 12.72 -2.89 7.84
C LEU A 11 12.03 -2.00 8.89
N ALA A 12 10.74 -2.22 9.14
CA ALA A 12 9.99 -1.50 10.16
C ALA A 12 10.54 -1.75 11.57
N ALA A 13 11.02 -2.95 11.86
CA ALA A 13 11.66 -3.28 13.14
C ALA A 13 13.04 -2.60 13.31
N ALA A 14 13.77 -2.34 12.21
CA ALA A 14 15.06 -1.66 12.22
C ALA A 14 14.95 -0.12 12.26
N ALA A 15 13.81 0.44 11.85
CA ALA A 15 13.58 1.87 11.75
C ALA A 15 13.76 2.66 13.08
N PRO A 16 13.32 2.16 14.26
CA PRO A 16 13.47 2.89 15.52
C PRO A 16 14.93 3.14 15.93
N ALA A 17 15.86 2.25 15.54
CA ALA A 17 17.28 2.39 15.83
C ALA A 17 18.04 3.25 14.78
N SER A 18 17.41 3.49 13.63
CA SER A 18 18.00 4.19 12.48
C SER A 18 17.64 5.68 12.50
N HIS A 19 18.49 6.54 11.97
CA HIS A 19 18.30 8.00 11.98
C HIS A 19 18.65 8.61 10.62
N ASP A 20 18.11 9.80 10.32
CA ASP A 20 18.45 10.63 9.17
C ASP A 20 18.50 9.84 7.85
N GLU A 21 19.66 9.86 7.16
CA GLU A 21 19.89 9.18 5.89
C GLU A 21 19.62 7.66 5.97
N ASN A 22 20.02 7.00 7.06
CA ASN A 22 19.76 5.57 7.22
C ASN A 22 18.26 5.29 7.34
N LEU A 23 17.53 6.14 8.06
CA LEU A 23 16.07 6.00 8.15
C LEU A 23 15.41 6.24 6.78
N ALA A 24 15.90 7.23 6.02
CA ALA A 24 15.41 7.51 4.66
C ALA A 24 15.66 6.33 3.70
N LEU A 25 16.82 5.66 3.80
CA LEU A 25 17.13 4.47 3.00
C LEU A 25 16.21 3.30 3.31
N LEU A 26 15.99 3.01 4.60
CA LEU A 26 15.04 1.96 5.01
C LEU A 26 13.63 2.26 4.48
N LEU A 27 13.21 3.53 4.57
CA LEU A 27 11.91 3.97 4.08
C LEU A 27 11.75 3.78 2.58
N ARG A 28 12.78 4.13 1.81
CA ARG A 28 12.77 3.96 0.36
C ARG A 28 12.63 2.48 -0.02
N GLU A 29 13.43 1.61 0.61
CA GLU A 29 13.35 0.17 0.38
C GLU A 29 11.95 -0.37 0.76
N ALA A 30 11.42 0.04 1.92
CA ALA A 30 10.09 -0.38 2.36
C ALA A 30 8.98 0.11 1.41
N ASN A 31 9.11 1.33 0.86
CA ASN A 31 8.17 1.86 -0.14
C ASN A 31 8.23 1.07 -1.46
N GLU A 32 9.41 0.72 -1.96
CA GLU A 32 9.55 -0.11 -3.16
C GLU A 32 8.90 -1.48 -2.97
N LEU A 33 9.12 -2.11 -1.81
CA LEU A 33 8.51 -3.38 -1.46
C LEU A 33 6.99 -3.26 -1.29
N TYR A 34 6.51 -2.17 -0.69
CA TYR A 34 5.09 -1.89 -0.56
C TYR A 34 4.42 -1.83 -1.95
N GLN A 35 5.03 -1.09 -2.89
CA GLN A 35 4.53 -0.96 -4.26
C GLN A 35 4.54 -2.31 -4.99
N GLN A 36 5.61 -3.09 -4.86
CA GLN A 36 5.70 -4.45 -5.43
C GLN A 36 4.62 -5.38 -4.86
N GLY A 37 4.33 -5.28 -3.55
CA GLY A 37 3.28 -6.06 -2.90
C GLY A 37 1.90 -5.74 -3.47
N LEU A 38 1.59 -4.45 -3.63
CA LEU A 38 0.35 -3.99 -4.25
C LEU A 38 0.25 -4.43 -5.72
N GLU A 39 1.31 -4.26 -6.51
CA GLU A 39 1.35 -4.69 -7.91
C GLU A 39 1.14 -6.21 -8.05
N GLY A 40 1.74 -7.00 -7.16
CA GLY A 40 1.53 -8.45 -7.13
C GLY A 40 0.09 -8.87 -6.79
N LEU A 41 -0.64 -8.06 -6.02
CA LEU A 41 -2.02 -8.32 -5.65
C LEU A 41 -3.02 -8.00 -6.77
N ARG A 42 -2.71 -6.99 -7.61
CA ARG A 42 -3.62 -6.49 -8.66
C ARG A 42 -4.18 -7.58 -9.60
N PRO A 43 -3.38 -8.52 -10.15
CA PRO A 43 -3.91 -9.56 -11.02
C PRO A 43 -4.93 -10.47 -10.32
N SER A 44 -4.71 -10.77 -9.03
CA SER A 44 -5.60 -11.63 -8.25
C SER A 44 -6.95 -10.96 -8.00
N VAL A 45 -6.94 -9.65 -7.70
CA VAL A 45 -8.15 -8.84 -7.54
C VAL A 45 -8.88 -8.70 -8.88
N ALA A 46 -8.17 -8.38 -9.96
CA ALA A 46 -8.75 -8.29 -11.29
C ALA A 46 -9.45 -9.60 -11.71
N ALA A 47 -8.84 -10.75 -11.45
CA ALA A 47 -9.42 -12.06 -11.72
C ALA A 47 -10.69 -12.32 -10.89
N ARG A 48 -10.67 -11.98 -9.59
CA ARG A 48 -11.82 -12.14 -8.68
C ARG A 48 -13.04 -11.34 -9.10
N PHE A 49 -12.80 -10.17 -9.69
CA PHE A 49 -13.84 -9.22 -10.07
C PHE A 49 -14.14 -9.18 -11.59
N ALA A 50 -13.49 -10.04 -12.39
CA ALA A 50 -13.56 -10.02 -13.86
C ALA A 50 -14.99 -10.08 -14.42
N GLY A 51 -15.91 -10.77 -13.74
CA GLY A 51 -17.30 -10.93 -14.17
C GLY A 51 -18.26 -9.83 -13.71
N LEU A 52 -17.84 -8.90 -12.86
CA LEU A 52 -18.72 -7.85 -12.33
C LEU A 52 -18.91 -6.70 -13.32
N SER A 53 -20.11 -6.10 -13.32
CA SER A 53 -20.34 -4.84 -14.02
C SER A 53 -19.61 -3.68 -13.33
N THR A 54 -19.38 -2.57 -14.05
CA THR A 54 -18.79 -1.35 -13.44
C THR A 54 -19.61 -0.85 -12.25
N ARG A 55 -20.94 -0.95 -12.29
CA ARG A 55 -21.81 -0.56 -11.17
C ARG A 55 -21.55 -1.43 -9.93
N ASP A 56 -21.37 -2.73 -10.12
CA ASP A 56 -21.11 -3.65 -9.02
C ASP A 56 -19.69 -3.46 -8.45
N LEU A 57 -18.73 -3.08 -9.30
CA LEU A 57 -17.39 -2.68 -8.85
C LEU A 57 -17.43 -1.42 -7.98
N VAL A 58 -18.17 -0.39 -8.39
CA VAL A 58 -18.39 0.83 -7.59
C VAL A 58 -19.03 0.48 -6.25
N ALA A 59 -20.03 -0.40 -6.24
CA ALA A 59 -20.65 -0.84 -4.98
C ALA A 59 -19.65 -1.57 -4.08
N ALA A 60 -18.82 -2.45 -4.65
CA ALA A 60 -17.80 -3.19 -3.92
C ALA A 60 -16.72 -2.26 -3.34
N ALA A 61 -16.23 -1.29 -4.12
CA ALA A 61 -15.22 -0.34 -3.68
C ALA A 61 -15.76 0.60 -2.59
N ASN A 62 -16.99 1.10 -2.72
CA ASN A 62 -17.64 1.86 -1.65
C ASN A 62 -17.83 1.03 -0.37
N ALA A 63 -18.20 -0.24 -0.48
CA ALA A 63 -18.31 -1.15 0.67
C ALA A 63 -16.96 -1.42 1.33
N ALA A 64 -15.86 -1.35 0.57
CA ALA A 64 -14.49 -1.43 1.06
C ALA A 64 -13.97 -0.09 1.62
N GLY A 65 -14.82 0.94 1.71
CA GLY A 65 -14.44 2.26 2.24
C GLY A 65 -13.70 3.15 1.25
N MET A 66 -13.68 2.81 -0.04
CA MET A 66 -13.10 3.62 -1.10
C MET A 66 -14.21 4.42 -1.81
N PRO A 67 -14.36 5.74 -1.53
CA PRO A 67 -15.40 6.55 -2.15
C PRO A 67 -15.17 6.61 -3.66
N CYS A 68 -16.13 6.10 -4.43
CA CYS A 68 -16.03 5.99 -5.88
C CYS A 68 -17.40 6.12 -6.55
N ASP A 69 -17.39 6.49 -7.83
CA ASP A 69 -18.60 6.58 -8.64
C ASP A 69 -18.40 6.00 -10.06
N ALA A 70 -19.48 5.99 -10.84
CA ALA A 70 -19.51 5.36 -12.16
C ALA A 70 -18.75 6.15 -13.26
N SER A 71 -18.17 7.31 -12.94
CA SER A 71 -17.30 8.05 -13.86
C SER A 71 -15.88 7.49 -13.92
N GLN A 72 -15.46 6.76 -12.88
CA GLN A 72 -14.16 6.10 -12.84
C GLN A 72 -14.12 4.90 -13.77
N ASP A 73 -12.94 4.67 -14.35
CA ASP A 73 -12.77 3.52 -15.21
C ASP A 73 -12.65 2.22 -14.41
N ARG A 74 -12.75 1.10 -15.12
CA ARG A 74 -12.71 -0.23 -14.50
C ARG A 74 -11.37 -0.51 -13.81
N ASP A 75 -10.27 -0.07 -14.40
CA ASP A 75 -8.93 -0.36 -13.89
C ASP A 75 -8.62 0.46 -12.63
N GLU A 76 -9.12 1.70 -12.56
CA GLU A 76 -9.12 2.53 -11.36
C GLU A 76 -9.90 1.87 -10.21
N LEU A 77 -11.12 1.38 -10.49
CA LEU A 77 -11.92 0.69 -9.48
C LEU A 77 -11.25 -0.59 -8.97
N LEU A 78 -10.62 -1.36 -9.87
CA LEU A 78 -9.86 -2.55 -9.48
C LEU A 78 -8.60 -2.21 -8.69
N LEU A 79 -7.93 -1.10 -9.01
CA LEU A 79 -6.79 -0.60 -8.24
C LEU A 79 -7.22 -0.19 -6.83
N LEU A 80 -8.34 0.52 -6.68
CA LEU A 80 -8.88 0.92 -5.38
C LEU A 80 -9.26 -0.29 -4.52
N LEU A 81 -9.87 -1.31 -5.13
CA LEU A 81 -10.16 -2.58 -4.44
C LEU A 81 -8.89 -3.30 -4.00
N ALA A 82 -7.86 -3.34 -4.85
CA ALA A 82 -6.57 -3.92 -4.50
C ALA A 82 -5.88 -3.13 -3.38
N LEU A 83 -5.94 -1.80 -3.41
CA LEU A 83 -5.41 -0.95 -2.35
C LEU A 83 -6.14 -1.19 -1.03
N ALA A 84 -7.47 -1.28 -1.05
CA ALA A 84 -8.27 -1.55 0.15
C ALA A 84 -7.91 -2.90 0.79
N GLU A 85 -7.67 -3.93 -0.02
CA GLU A 85 -7.21 -5.23 0.46
C GLU A 85 -5.75 -5.18 0.96
N TRP A 86 -4.87 -4.48 0.25
CA TRP A 86 -3.46 -4.35 0.61
C TRP A 86 -3.25 -3.59 1.93
N GLU A 87 -3.97 -2.49 2.14
CA GLU A 87 -3.90 -1.66 3.36
C GLU A 87 -4.28 -2.42 4.63
N MET A 88 -5.05 -3.51 4.51
CA MET A 88 -5.41 -4.37 5.64
C MET A 88 -4.34 -5.43 5.96
N THR A 89 -3.24 -5.49 5.20
CA THR A 89 -2.18 -6.46 5.44
C THR A 89 -1.20 -5.99 6.53
N PRO A 90 -0.58 -6.91 7.28
CA PRO A 90 0.47 -6.55 8.24
C PRO A 90 1.63 -5.77 7.61
N ALA A 91 1.94 -6.04 6.34
CA ALA A 91 2.99 -5.34 5.60
C ALA A 91 2.65 -3.86 5.41
N ALA A 92 1.46 -3.57 4.88
CA ALA A 92 1.01 -2.20 4.67
C ALA A 92 0.89 -1.42 5.98
N MET A 93 0.34 -2.04 7.03
CA MET A 93 0.25 -1.41 8.35
C MET A 93 1.64 -1.08 8.93
N ALA A 94 2.60 -2.00 8.83
CA ALA A 94 3.95 -1.78 9.33
C ALA A 94 4.68 -0.67 8.55
N TYR A 95 4.54 -0.64 7.23
CA TYR A 95 5.05 0.44 6.39
C TYR A 95 4.43 1.80 6.78
N SER A 96 3.10 1.86 6.90
CA SER A 96 2.37 3.08 7.25
C SER A 96 2.79 3.62 8.62
N GLU A 97 2.98 2.78 9.63
CA GLU A 97 3.47 3.23 10.94
C GLU A 97 4.94 3.65 10.91
N MET A 98 5.80 2.93 10.18
CA MET A 98 7.19 3.33 9.96
C MET A 98 7.29 4.71 9.28
N ALA A 99 6.47 4.95 8.26
CA ALA A 99 6.44 6.24 7.56
C ALA A 99 5.93 7.38 8.45
N LYS A 100 4.89 7.14 9.26
CA LYS A 100 4.41 8.12 10.24
C LYS A 100 5.48 8.44 11.30
N ASP A 101 6.18 7.44 11.81
CA ASP A 101 7.27 7.66 12.77
C ASP A 101 8.40 8.51 12.17
N ALA A 102 8.85 8.16 10.97
CA ALA A 102 9.89 8.93 10.29
C ALA A 102 9.46 10.37 9.99
N ALA A 103 8.22 10.58 9.56
CA ALA A 103 7.69 11.92 9.34
C ALA A 103 7.70 12.76 10.63
N ARG A 104 7.31 12.18 11.78
CA ARG A 104 7.42 12.86 13.10
C ARG A 104 8.86 13.22 13.46
N ARG A 105 9.84 12.54 12.88
CA ARG A 105 11.27 12.75 13.07
C ARG A 105 11.89 13.63 11.98
N GLY A 106 11.09 14.18 11.07
CA GLY A 106 11.54 15.06 9.97
C GLY A 106 12.11 14.33 8.75
N VAL A 107 11.91 13.01 8.64
CA VAL A 107 12.35 12.19 7.51
C VAL A 107 11.13 11.76 6.69
N CYS A 108 11.02 12.27 5.46
CA CYS A 108 9.96 11.90 4.53
C CYS A 108 10.54 11.56 3.15
N LEU A 109 9.89 10.66 2.42
CA LEU A 109 10.24 10.36 1.03
C LEU A 109 9.71 11.40 0.05
N ILE A 110 8.63 12.09 0.42
CA ILE A 110 8.07 13.20 -0.35
C ILE A 110 8.53 14.48 0.36
N PRO A 111 9.35 15.32 -0.28
CA PRO A 111 9.71 16.61 0.31
C PRO A 111 8.44 17.43 0.53
N GLU A 112 8.30 18.05 1.69
CA GLU A 112 7.29 19.08 1.90
C GLU A 112 7.69 20.30 1.04
N GLU A 113 6.81 20.72 0.13
CA GLU A 113 6.99 21.93 -0.69
C GLU A 113 6.86 23.23 0.14
#